data_AF-A0A838HMW6-F1
#
_entry.id   AF-A0A838HMW6-F1
#
_cell.length_a   1.000
_cell.length_b   1.000
_cell.length_c   1.000
_cell.angle_alpha   90.00
_cell.angle_beta   90.00
_cell.angle_gamma   90.00
#
_symmetry.space_group_name_H-M   'P 1'
#
loop_
_entity.id
_entity.type
_entity.pdbx_description
1 polymer ?
#
loop_
_entity_poly.entity_id
_entity_poly.type
_entity_poly.pdbx_seq_one_letter_code
_entity_poly.pdbx_strand_id
1 'polypeptide(L)'
;MRSQFILAGLSAALALSSPTLAQQPPGGSGAQRGTPIQPGESCPPGTTEVRPRMCQAPELPAPSILDYRPRSTLVAPAHPVPRAKYPVIDFHGHPSALLGSGEGLERLGAAMDSLNVRLMVVANNMSGETLRRTLATIRASPRMRDRVRVLAGIDFRNVGPGWAEKAVAQLEADVAAGAVGVGEISKSLGLSIQKADGTRLRIDDAALDPVWEACARLRIPVFIHTADPQEFWQPIDYRNERWLELALFPGRRYPPEQFPSFEQLMTERDNLLRRHPRT
;
A
#
# COMPACT_ATOMS: atom_id res chain seq x y z
N MET A 1 -90.30 -16.62 -12.36
CA MET A 1 -89.91 -15.64 -11.33
C MET A 1 -88.49 -15.95 -10.90
N ARG A 2 -87.59 -14.98 -11.07
CA ARG A 2 -86.17 -15.07 -10.72
C ARG A 2 -86.02 -14.93 -9.20
N SER A 3 -85.33 -15.85 -8.54
CA SER A 3 -84.75 -15.62 -7.21
C SER A 3 -83.28 -15.93 -7.27
N GLN A 4 -82.48 -14.89 -7.04
CA GLN A 4 -81.03 -14.89 -7.02
C GLN A 4 -80.55 -15.43 -5.67
N PHE A 5 -79.66 -16.43 -5.69
CA PHE A 5 -78.81 -16.76 -4.56
C PHE A 5 -77.49 -16.01 -4.70
N ILE A 6 -77.14 -15.20 -3.71
CA ILE A 6 -75.85 -14.50 -3.60
C ILE A 6 -74.86 -15.49 -2.98
N LEU A 7 -73.88 -15.96 -3.76
CA LEU A 7 -72.68 -16.61 -3.23
C LEU A 7 -71.63 -15.53 -2.92
N ALA A 8 -71.26 -15.39 -1.66
CA ALA A 8 -70.09 -14.63 -1.24
C ALA A 8 -68.84 -15.47 -1.50
N GLY A 9 -68.06 -15.13 -2.53
CA GLY A 9 -66.74 -15.70 -2.77
C GLY A 9 -65.67 -14.97 -1.97
N LEU A 10 -65.01 -15.67 -1.04
CA LEU A 10 -63.74 -15.22 -0.45
C LEU A 10 -62.63 -15.39 -1.50
N SER A 11 -62.11 -14.29 -2.02
CA SER A 11 -60.88 -14.27 -2.82
C SER A 11 -59.68 -14.08 -1.90
N ALA A 12 -58.88 -15.13 -1.70
CA ALA A 12 -57.58 -15.04 -1.05
C ALA A 12 -56.56 -14.52 -2.08
N ALA A 13 -56.14 -13.26 -1.95
CA ALA A 13 -55.04 -12.70 -2.72
C ALA A 13 -53.69 -13.14 -2.13
N LEU A 14 -52.96 -14.01 -2.82
CA LEU A 14 -51.55 -14.24 -2.54
C LEU A 14 -50.75 -13.01 -3.00
N ALA A 15 -50.27 -12.22 -2.05
CA ALA A 15 -49.29 -11.16 -2.29
C ALA A 15 -47.90 -11.79 -2.45
N LEU A 16 -47.42 -11.89 -3.69
CA LEU A 16 -46.00 -12.14 -3.98
C LEU A 16 -45.21 -10.86 -3.68
N SER A 17 -44.54 -10.81 -2.54
CA SER A 17 -43.58 -9.76 -2.21
C SER A 17 -42.27 -9.99 -2.97
N SER A 18 -42.02 -9.23 -4.03
CA SER A 18 -40.70 -9.12 -4.65
C SER A 18 -39.73 -8.45 -3.67
N PRO A 19 -38.48 -8.95 -3.51
CA PRO A 19 -37.50 -8.26 -2.68
C PRO A 19 -37.13 -6.94 -3.35
N THR A 20 -37.30 -5.85 -2.63
CA THR A 20 -36.83 -4.52 -3.01
C THR A 20 -35.30 -4.51 -3.04
N LEU A 21 -34.73 -4.27 -4.23
CA LEU A 21 -33.32 -3.91 -4.36
C LEU A 21 -33.13 -2.57 -3.64
N ALA A 22 -32.52 -2.59 -2.46
CA ALA A 22 -32.16 -1.38 -1.75
C ALA A 22 -31.08 -0.63 -2.54
N GLN A 23 -31.42 0.53 -3.07
CA GLN A 23 -30.45 1.47 -3.66
C GLN A 23 -29.54 2.00 -2.54
N GLN A 24 -28.22 1.83 -2.69
CA GLN A 24 -27.22 2.40 -1.80
C GLN A 24 -27.00 3.89 -2.10
N PRO A 25 -26.85 4.75 -1.08
CA PRO A 25 -26.55 6.17 -1.26
C PRO A 25 -25.09 6.40 -1.67
N PRO A 26 -24.78 7.49 -2.40
CA PRO A 26 -23.44 7.76 -2.87
C PRO A 26 -22.57 8.47 -1.82
N GLY A 27 -21.28 8.14 -1.82
CA GLY A 27 -20.18 9.07 -1.52
C GLY A 27 -19.90 9.42 -0.05
N GLY A 28 -18.84 8.84 0.51
CA GLY A 28 -18.18 9.32 1.73
C GLY A 28 -16.70 8.89 1.72
N SER A 29 -15.80 9.84 1.92
CA SER A 29 -14.35 9.69 1.85
C SER A 29 -13.78 8.84 3.00
N GLY A 30 -12.87 7.92 2.65
CA GLY A 30 -11.75 7.48 3.49
C GLY A 30 -11.99 6.67 4.78
N ALA A 31 -13.22 6.55 5.28
CA ALA A 31 -13.53 5.67 6.42
C ALA A 31 -13.81 4.23 5.91
N GLN A 32 -13.25 3.24 6.60
CA GLN A 32 -13.23 1.81 6.24
C GLN A 32 -14.47 1.35 5.45
N ARG A 33 -14.35 1.27 4.12
CA ARG A 33 -15.31 0.54 3.30
C ARG A 33 -15.18 -0.94 3.69
N GLY A 34 -16.26 -1.51 4.18
CA GLY A 34 -16.36 -2.95 4.40
C GLY A 34 -17.32 -3.33 5.51
N THR A 35 -17.79 -4.56 5.45
CA THR A 35 -18.65 -5.20 6.44
C THR A 35 -17.79 -6.12 7.31
N PRO A 36 -17.69 -5.88 8.63
CA PRO A 36 -16.96 -6.77 9.51
C PRO A 36 -17.70 -8.12 9.67
N ILE A 37 -16.95 -9.19 9.89
CA ILE A 37 -17.46 -10.54 10.16
C ILE A 37 -16.76 -11.17 11.38
N GLN A 38 -17.38 -12.15 12.01
CA GLN A 38 -16.77 -12.90 13.12
C GLN A 38 -15.80 -13.98 12.60
N PRO A 39 -14.88 -14.50 13.46
CA PRO A 39 -14.06 -15.64 13.11
C PRO A 39 -14.92 -16.84 12.67
N GLY A 40 -14.64 -17.36 11.46
CA GLY A 40 -15.36 -18.51 10.88
C GLY A 40 -16.65 -18.15 10.15
N GLU A 41 -17.10 -16.89 10.16
CA GLU A 41 -18.20 -16.45 9.32
C GLU A 41 -17.77 -16.27 7.87
N SER A 42 -18.71 -16.51 6.93
CA SER A 42 -18.49 -16.20 5.53
C SER A 42 -18.92 -14.76 5.22
N CYS A 43 -18.28 -14.16 4.22
CA CYS A 43 -18.70 -12.85 3.73
C CYS A 43 -20.15 -12.86 3.22
N PRO A 44 -20.93 -11.77 3.43
CA PRO A 44 -22.27 -11.64 2.86
C PRO A 44 -22.28 -11.87 1.33
N PRO A 45 -23.39 -12.40 0.76
CA PRO A 45 -23.50 -12.58 -0.68
C PRO A 45 -23.15 -11.31 -1.47
N GLY A 46 -22.35 -11.45 -2.53
CA GLY A 46 -21.88 -10.32 -3.35
C GLY A 46 -20.65 -9.58 -2.80
N THR A 47 -20.06 -10.04 -1.69
CA THR A 47 -18.82 -9.48 -1.11
C THR A 47 -17.71 -10.53 -1.03
N THR A 48 -16.48 -10.07 -0.85
CA THR A 48 -15.31 -10.94 -0.61
C THR A 48 -14.47 -10.41 0.53
N GLU A 49 -13.71 -11.29 1.18
CA GLU A 49 -12.82 -10.92 2.28
C GLU A 49 -11.60 -10.17 1.72
N VAL A 50 -11.51 -8.88 2.02
CA VAL A 50 -10.43 -7.99 1.54
C VAL A 50 -9.32 -7.81 2.57
N ARG A 51 -9.64 -8.05 3.85
CA ARG A 51 -8.71 -8.12 4.99
C ARG A 51 -9.28 -9.12 5.98
N PRO A 52 -8.45 -9.69 6.88
CA PRO A 52 -8.95 -10.57 7.93
C PRO A 52 -10.16 -9.97 8.64
N ARG A 53 -11.31 -10.65 8.53
CA ARG A 53 -12.61 -10.28 9.09
C ARG A 53 -13.24 -9.01 8.53
N MET A 54 -12.91 -8.64 7.28
CA MET A 54 -13.49 -7.48 6.61
C MET A 54 -13.85 -7.83 5.17
N CYS A 55 -15.15 -7.76 4.87
CA CYS A 55 -15.71 -8.07 3.57
C CYS A 55 -16.03 -6.79 2.79
N GLN A 56 -15.91 -6.79 1.47
CA GLN A 56 -16.30 -5.64 0.66
C GLN A 56 -16.91 -6.08 -0.67
N ALA A 57 -17.91 -5.33 -1.14
CA ALA A 57 -18.46 -5.46 -2.49
C ALA A 57 -17.58 -4.69 -3.51
N PRO A 58 -17.45 -5.18 -4.76
CA PRO A 58 -16.87 -4.40 -5.84
C PRO A 58 -17.76 -3.20 -6.21
N GLU A 59 -17.15 -2.08 -6.60
CA GLU A 59 -17.87 -0.89 -7.10
C GLU A 59 -18.23 -0.98 -8.59
N LEU A 60 -17.65 -1.95 -9.28
CA LEU A 60 -17.98 -2.25 -10.67
C LEU A 60 -18.97 -3.41 -10.70
N PRO A 61 -19.94 -3.41 -11.65
CA PRO A 61 -20.83 -4.56 -11.84
C PRO A 61 -20.03 -5.85 -11.97
N ALA A 62 -20.35 -6.83 -11.14
CA ALA A 62 -19.66 -8.10 -11.17
C ALA A 62 -19.90 -8.79 -12.53
N PRO A 63 -18.85 -9.29 -13.21
CA PRO A 63 -19.03 -10.09 -14.41
C PRO A 63 -19.81 -11.37 -14.08
N SER A 64 -20.54 -11.90 -15.07
CA SER A 64 -20.99 -13.29 -14.95
C SER A 64 -19.78 -14.22 -14.95
N ILE A 65 -19.96 -15.43 -14.40
CA ILE A 65 -18.92 -16.47 -14.46
C ILE A 65 -18.53 -16.84 -15.91
N LEU A 66 -19.40 -16.56 -16.88
CA LEU A 66 -19.15 -16.82 -18.30
C LEU A 66 -18.33 -15.70 -18.96
N ASP A 67 -18.42 -14.48 -18.44
CA ASP A 67 -17.76 -13.29 -18.97
C ASP A 67 -16.38 -13.06 -18.36
N TYR A 68 -16.17 -13.49 -17.11
CA TYR A 68 -14.88 -13.37 -16.43
C TYR A 68 -13.87 -14.37 -16.99
N ARG A 69 -12.90 -13.87 -17.77
CA ARG A 69 -11.85 -14.67 -18.43
C ARG A 69 -10.46 -14.10 -18.11
N PRO A 70 -10.06 -14.03 -16.83
CA PRO A 70 -8.73 -13.55 -16.47
C PRO A 70 -7.70 -14.51 -17.06
N ARG A 71 -6.64 -13.96 -17.65
CA ARG A 71 -5.47 -14.75 -18.00
C ARG A 71 -4.56 -14.77 -16.79
N SER A 72 -4.53 -15.90 -16.07
CA SER A 72 -3.63 -16.05 -14.93
C SER A 72 -2.18 -15.96 -15.38
N THR A 73 -1.41 -15.11 -14.72
CA THR A 73 0.05 -15.04 -14.86
C THR A 73 0.80 -15.97 -13.89
N LEU A 74 0.11 -16.68 -12.99
CA LEU A 74 0.76 -17.45 -11.91
C LEU A 74 0.05 -18.77 -11.58
N VAL A 75 0.80 -19.87 -11.60
CA VAL A 75 0.36 -21.17 -11.06
C VAL A 75 1.54 -21.83 -10.35
N ALA A 76 1.46 -21.98 -9.03
CA ALA A 76 2.46 -22.71 -8.25
C ALA A 76 1.83 -23.39 -7.02
N PRO A 77 2.32 -24.57 -6.60
CA PRO A 77 1.95 -25.18 -5.33
C PRO A 77 2.30 -24.26 -4.15
N ALA A 78 1.41 -24.20 -3.14
CA ALA A 78 1.67 -23.47 -1.91
C ALA A 78 2.46 -24.34 -0.92
N HIS A 79 3.55 -23.78 -0.36
CA HIS A 79 4.38 -24.44 0.64
C HIS A 79 4.51 -23.52 1.87
N PRO A 80 3.68 -23.71 2.91
CA PRO A 80 3.77 -22.90 4.12
C PRO A 80 5.10 -23.16 4.85
N VAL A 81 5.94 -22.13 4.94
CA VAL A 81 7.19 -22.15 5.71
C VAL A 81 7.09 -21.08 6.80
N PRO A 82 6.45 -21.40 7.96
CA PRO A 82 6.10 -20.40 8.98
C PRO A 82 7.31 -19.82 9.70
N ARG A 83 8.49 -20.42 9.56
CA ARG A 83 9.74 -19.97 10.17
C ARG A 83 10.91 -20.20 9.22
N ALA A 84 11.76 -19.20 9.03
CA ALA A 84 12.92 -19.34 8.16
C ALA A 84 13.91 -20.36 8.73
N LYS A 85 14.47 -21.22 7.85
CA LYS A 85 15.48 -22.22 8.24
C LYS A 85 16.76 -21.57 8.77
N TYR A 86 17.17 -20.47 8.15
CA TYR A 86 18.33 -19.66 8.53
C TYR A 86 17.88 -18.28 9.03
N PRO A 87 18.66 -17.60 9.88
CA PRO A 87 18.33 -16.26 10.31
C PRO A 87 18.26 -15.31 9.11
N VAL A 88 17.16 -14.57 8.98
CA VAL A 88 16.94 -13.64 7.85
C VAL A 88 17.07 -12.18 8.26
N ILE A 89 17.37 -11.33 7.30
CA ILE A 89 17.26 -9.88 7.41
C ILE A 89 15.98 -9.48 6.68
N ASP A 90 15.03 -8.90 7.40
CA ASP A 90 13.89 -8.25 6.78
C ASP A 90 14.29 -6.83 6.36
N PHE A 91 14.28 -6.55 5.05
CA PHE A 91 14.69 -5.26 4.50
C PHE A 91 13.50 -4.28 4.31
N HIS A 92 12.26 -4.72 4.58
CA HIS A 92 11.05 -3.95 4.31
C HIS A 92 10.08 -4.06 5.50
N GLY A 93 10.48 -3.52 6.64
CA GLY A 93 9.64 -3.48 7.84
C GLY A 93 8.91 -2.15 8.00
N HIS A 94 7.59 -2.19 8.24
CA HIS A 94 6.80 -1.03 8.65
C HIS A 94 6.19 -1.11 10.07
N PRO A 95 6.99 -1.39 11.14
CA PRO A 95 6.45 -1.62 12.48
C PRO A 95 6.13 -0.32 13.25
N SER A 96 5.57 0.71 12.60
CA SER A 96 5.36 2.06 13.18
C SER A 96 4.76 2.07 14.59
N ALA A 97 3.76 1.22 14.84
CA ALA A 97 3.08 1.12 16.13
C ALA A 97 3.94 0.50 17.26
N LEU A 98 5.09 -0.09 16.92
CA LEU A 98 5.95 -0.84 17.84
C LEU A 98 7.28 -0.14 18.14
N LEU A 99 7.63 0.91 17.39
CA LEU A 99 8.94 1.59 17.54
C LEU A 99 8.95 2.71 18.59
N GLY A 100 7.76 3.14 19.06
CA GLY A 100 7.62 4.28 19.95
C GLY A 100 7.90 4.01 21.43
N SER A 101 8.05 2.75 21.84
CA SER A 101 8.25 2.38 23.25
C SER A 101 9.06 1.09 23.41
N GLY A 102 9.65 0.89 24.59
CA GLY A 102 10.36 -0.34 24.93
C GLY A 102 9.45 -1.58 24.87
N GLU A 103 8.20 -1.47 25.34
CA GLU A 103 7.22 -2.55 25.25
C GLU A 103 6.88 -2.92 23.80
N GLY A 104 6.71 -1.90 22.93
CA GLY A 104 6.51 -2.13 21.50
C GLY A 104 7.68 -2.88 20.88
N LEU A 105 8.91 -2.51 21.23
CA LEU A 105 10.12 -3.17 20.76
C LEU A 105 10.24 -4.63 21.24
N GLU A 106 9.82 -4.93 22.48
CA GLU A 106 9.78 -6.31 22.97
C GLU A 106 8.76 -7.16 22.19
N ARG A 107 7.58 -6.60 21.88
CA ARG A 107 6.59 -7.26 21.02
C ARG A 107 7.10 -7.49 19.60
N LEU A 108 7.83 -6.52 19.04
CA LEU A 108 8.51 -6.68 17.75
C LEU A 108 9.55 -7.79 17.82
N GLY A 109 10.37 -7.83 18.86
CA GLY A 109 11.37 -8.86 19.09
C GLY A 109 10.77 -10.27 19.12
N ALA A 110 9.66 -10.45 19.85
CA ALA A 110 8.95 -11.72 19.91
C ALA A 110 8.42 -12.17 18.53
N ALA A 111 7.90 -11.24 17.73
CA ALA A 111 7.45 -11.55 16.36
C ALA A 111 8.64 -11.88 15.43
N MET A 112 9.76 -11.18 15.57
CA MET A 112 10.98 -11.50 14.82
C MET A 112 11.53 -12.88 15.19
N ASP A 113 11.51 -13.25 16.48
CA ASP A 113 11.98 -14.55 16.96
C ASP A 113 11.14 -15.72 16.46
N SER A 114 9.81 -15.57 16.42
CA SER A 114 8.91 -16.62 15.93
C SER A 114 9.14 -16.94 14.45
N LEU A 115 9.60 -15.96 13.67
CA LEU A 115 9.87 -16.07 12.24
C LEU A 115 11.34 -16.37 11.89
N ASN A 116 12.24 -16.37 12.88
CA ASN A 116 13.71 -16.40 12.69
C ASN A 116 14.26 -15.19 11.91
N VAL A 117 13.67 -14.01 12.12
CA VAL A 117 14.18 -12.73 11.61
C VAL A 117 15.22 -12.21 12.59
N ARG A 118 16.49 -12.15 12.16
CA ARG A 118 17.59 -11.67 13.01
C ARG A 118 17.59 -10.17 13.13
N LEU A 119 17.39 -9.48 12.00
CA LEU A 119 17.47 -8.04 11.89
C LEU A 119 16.33 -7.52 11.00
N MET A 120 15.76 -6.38 11.37
CA MET A 120 14.78 -5.66 10.58
C MET A 120 15.32 -4.28 10.22
N VAL A 121 15.20 -3.93 8.95
CA VAL A 121 15.41 -2.58 8.42
C VAL A 121 14.05 -1.91 8.30
N VAL A 122 13.85 -0.87 9.11
CA VAL A 122 12.62 -0.09 9.18
C VAL A 122 12.58 0.90 8.03
N ALA A 123 11.50 0.86 7.26
CA ALA A 123 11.29 1.60 6.03
C ALA A 123 10.18 2.68 6.14
N ASN A 124 9.90 3.14 7.36
CA ASN A 124 8.79 4.05 7.70
C ASN A 124 8.90 5.51 7.16
N ASN A 125 9.87 5.81 6.30
CA ASN A 125 10.11 7.16 5.75
C ASN A 125 10.21 8.25 6.83
N MET A 126 10.99 8.01 7.88
CA MET A 126 11.13 8.88 9.06
C MET A 126 12.34 9.80 8.92
N SER A 127 12.24 11.06 9.35
CA SER A 127 13.37 12.00 9.36
C SER A 127 13.36 12.90 10.60
N GLY A 128 14.48 13.57 10.85
CA GLY A 128 14.61 14.59 11.89
C GLY A 128 14.29 14.09 13.30
N GLU A 129 13.49 14.85 14.05
CA GLU A 129 13.18 14.55 15.45
C GLU A 129 12.51 13.18 15.63
N THR A 130 11.62 12.79 14.71
CA THR A 130 10.92 11.50 14.80
C THR A 130 11.89 10.33 14.63
N LEU A 131 12.83 10.45 13.68
CA LEU A 131 13.91 9.47 13.51
C LEU A 131 14.84 9.43 14.73
N ARG A 132 15.27 10.59 15.23
CA ARG A 132 16.17 10.68 16.40
C ARG A 132 15.57 10.04 17.64
N ARG A 133 14.29 10.33 17.95
CA ARG A 133 13.57 9.67 19.06
C ARG A 133 13.47 8.17 18.88
N THR A 134 13.16 7.71 17.67
CA THR A 134 13.05 6.27 17.37
C THR A 134 14.38 5.55 17.57
N LEU A 135 15.48 6.12 17.05
CA LEU A 135 16.82 5.58 17.26
C LEU A 135 17.23 5.60 18.73
N ALA A 136 16.81 6.60 19.51
CA ALA A 136 17.06 6.63 20.95
C ALA A 136 16.32 5.48 21.67
N THR A 137 15.04 5.27 21.36
CA THR A 137 14.26 4.14 21.89
C THR A 137 14.89 2.79 21.55
N ILE A 138 15.31 2.60 20.29
CA ILE A 138 16.00 1.37 19.85
C ILE A 138 17.31 1.17 20.59
N ARG A 139 18.15 2.22 20.69
CA ARG A 139 19.45 2.15 21.39
C ARG A 139 19.31 1.85 22.88
N ALA A 140 18.24 2.33 23.50
CA ALA A 140 17.94 2.08 24.92
C ALA A 140 17.50 0.62 25.19
N SER A 141 17.06 -0.14 24.18
CA SER A 141 16.67 -1.55 24.34
C SER A 141 17.88 -2.49 24.21
N PRO A 142 18.28 -3.22 25.28
CA PRO A 142 19.40 -4.16 25.20
C PRO A 142 19.16 -5.32 24.24
N ARG A 143 17.89 -5.72 24.03
CA ARG A 143 17.52 -6.85 23.15
C ARG A 143 17.39 -6.45 21.68
N MET A 144 17.04 -5.19 21.42
CA MET A 144 16.67 -4.74 20.08
C MET A 144 17.69 -3.80 19.42
N ARG A 145 18.60 -3.18 20.18
CA ARG A 145 19.62 -2.26 19.63
C ARG A 145 20.46 -2.84 18.49
N ASP A 146 20.68 -4.16 18.48
CA ASP A 146 21.45 -4.87 17.46
C ASP A 146 20.58 -5.57 16.40
N ARG A 147 19.25 -5.43 16.51
CA ARG A 147 18.27 -6.11 15.66
C ARG A 147 17.41 -5.17 14.83
N VAL A 148 17.44 -3.87 15.09
CA VAL A 148 16.67 -2.88 14.33
C VAL A 148 17.61 -1.84 13.73
N ARG A 149 17.44 -1.56 12.45
CA ARG A 149 18.07 -0.45 11.74
C ARG A 149 16.98 0.40 11.09
N VAL A 150 17.26 1.68 10.88
CA VAL A 150 16.27 2.63 10.35
C VAL A 150 16.82 3.27 9.09
N LEU A 151 16.01 3.30 8.04
CA LEU A 151 16.24 4.10 6.86
C LEU A 151 15.67 5.50 7.08
N ALA A 152 16.41 6.53 6.67
CA ALA A 152 15.96 7.91 6.67
C ALA A 152 14.93 8.13 5.55
N GLY A 153 13.93 8.96 5.83
CA GLY A 153 13.00 9.46 4.84
C GLY A 153 13.48 10.75 4.19
N ILE A 154 12.94 11.05 3.01
CA ILE A 154 13.15 12.32 2.32
C ILE A 154 11.81 13.06 2.23
N ASP A 155 11.82 14.33 2.60
CA ASP A 155 10.66 15.20 2.46
C ASP A 155 10.65 15.86 1.08
N PHE A 156 9.78 15.37 0.20
CA PHE A 156 9.64 15.89 -1.16
C PHE A 156 8.64 17.05 -1.27
N ARG A 157 8.13 17.60 -0.15
CA ARG A 157 7.26 18.77 -0.22
C ARG A 157 8.03 19.98 -0.73
N ASN A 158 7.40 20.73 -1.64
CA ASN A 158 7.94 21.98 -2.20
C ASN A 158 9.33 21.81 -2.85
N VAL A 159 9.58 20.67 -3.52
CA VAL A 159 10.78 20.52 -4.36
C VAL A 159 10.85 21.66 -5.37
N GLY A 160 11.93 22.43 -5.32
CA GLY A 160 12.12 23.70 -6.02
C GLY A 160 13.37 24.44 -5.50
N PRO A 161 13.55 25.73 -5.83
CA PRO A 161 14.72 26.50 -5.40
C PRO A 161 14.93 26.46 -3.87
N GLY A 162 16.14 26.11 -3.44
CA GLY A 162 16.50 26.03 -2.01
C GLY A 162 16.02 24.77 -1.28
N TRP A 163 15.36 23.82 -1.96
CA TRP A 163 14.94 22.55 -1.38
C TRP A 163 16.11 21.60 -1.16
N ALA A 164 16.98 21.46 -2.16
CA ALA A 164 18.04 20.45 -2.18
C ALA A 164 19.01 20.63 -1.01
N GLU A 165 19.41 21.87 -0.71
CA GLU A 165 20.32 22.18 0.39
C GLU A 165 19.73 21.75 1.74
N LYS A 166 18.42 21.98 1.94
CA LYS A 166 17.72 21.57 3.17
C LYS A 166 17.58 20.06 3.25
N ALA A 167 17.22 19.40 2.14
CA ALA A 167 17.06 17.96 2.08
C ALA A 167 18.39 17.23 2.35
N VAL A 168 19.48 17.69 1.74
CA VAL A 168 20.83 17.15 1.97
C VAL A 168 21.28 17.37 3.40
N ALA A 169 21.11 18.57 3.97
CA ALA A 169 21.49 18.83 5.36
C ALA A 169 20.69 17.95 6.35
N GLN A 170 19.40 17.75 6.10
CA GLN A 170 18.57 16.86 6.92
C GLN A 170 19.01 15.40 6.79
N LEU A 171 19.30 14.93 5.57
CA LEU A 171 19.82 13.59 5.32
C LEU A 171 21.14 13.34 6.06
N GLU A 172 22.10 14.26 5.95
CA GLU A 172 23.38 14.17 6.64
C GLU A 172 23.21 14.11 8.17
N ALA A 173 22.28 14.91 8.71
CA ALA A 173 21.96 14.87 10.13
C ALA A 173 21.33 13.54 10.57
N ASP A 174 20.44 12.96 9.75
CA ASP A 174 19.79 11.68 10.06
C ASP A 174 20.77 10.50 9.98
N VAL A 175 21.68 10.52 9.01
CA VAL A 175 22.77 9.53 8.89
C VAL A 175 23.73 9.66 10.07
N ALA A 176 24.13 10.88 10.44
CA ALA A 176 24.95 11.12 11.64
C ALA A 176 24.25 10.65 12.93
N ALA A 177 22.91 10.74 12.98
CA ALA A 177 22.14 10.22 14.11
C ALA A 177 22.11 8.68 14.16
N GLY A 178 22.33 7.98 13.04
CA GLY A 178 22.44 6.53 12.95
C GLY A 178 21.50 5.87 11.94
N ALA A 179 20.89 6.61 11.01
CA ALA A 179 20.25 5.98 9.85
C ALA A 179 21.28 5.25 8.99
N VAL A 180 20.87 4.11 8.42
CA VAL A 180 21.77 3.23 7.65
C VAL A 180 21.58 3.32 6.13
N GLY A 181 20.71 4.22 5.67
CA GLY A 181 20.24 4.28 4.29
C GLY A 181 19.07 5.25 4.16
N VAL A 182 18.54 5.37 2.95
CA VAL A 182 17.32 6.11 2.65
C VAL A 182 16.23 5.14 2.21
N GLY A 183 15.01 5.32 2.70
CA GLY A 183 13.86 4.55 2.24
C GLY A 183 12.86 4.14 3.33
N GLU A 184 11.80 3.42 2.98
CA GLU A 184 11.30 3.26 1.62
C GLU A 184 10.83 4.62 1.10
N ILE A 185 11.38 5.06 -0.03
CA ILE A 185 10.79 6.17 -0.76
C ILE A 185 9.53 5.64 -1.42
N SER A 186 8.39 6.16 -0.98
CA SER A 186 7.07 5.74 -1.48
C SER A 186 6.96 5.90 -2.99
N LYS A 187 6.22 4.99 -3.62
CA LYS A 187 5.74 5.06 -5.00
C LYS A 187 5.05 6.36 -5.39
N SER A 188 4.64 7.18 -4.42
CA SER A 188 4.14 8.52 -4.69
C SER A 188 5.19 9.41 -5.40
N LEU A 189 6.50 9.16 -5.19
CA LEU A 189 7.55 9.79 -6.00
C LEU A 189 7.44 9.27 -7.44
N GLY A 190 7.38 10.19 -8.40
CA GLY A 190 7.10 9.86 -9.80
C GLY A 190 5.61 9.73 -10.10
N LEU A 191 4.79 9.22 -9.17
CA LEU A 191 3.38 8.96 -9.43
C LEU A 191 2.47 10.16 -9.16
N SER A 192 2.56 10.78 -7.98
CA SER A 192 1.59 11.79 -7.51
C SER A 192 2.19 12.98 -6.77
N ILE A 193 3.43 12.90 -6.30
CA ILE A 193 4.09 14.05 -5.67
C ILE A 193 4.30 15.13 -6.71
N GLN A 194 3.97 16.36 -6.34
CA GLN A 194 4.18 17.56 -7.15
C GLN A 194 5.31 18.41 -6.58
N LYS A 195 6.00 19.10 -7.48
CA LYS A 195 6.96 20.16 -7.16
C LYS A 195 6.24 21.41 -6.67
N ALA A 196 7.00 22.39 -6.20
CA ALA A 196 6.47 23.67 -5.76
C ALA A 196 5.70 24.43 -6.86
N ASP A 197 6.01 24.18 -8.13
CA ASP A 197 5.35 24.77 -9.30
C ASP A 197 4.08 24.01 -9.74
N GLY A 198 3.68 22.97 -9.01
CA GLY A 198 2.51 22.13 -9.30
C GLY A 198 2.75 21.05 -10.37
N THR A 199 3.92 21.00 -10.99
CA THR A 199 4.25 19.94 -11.94
C THR A 199 4.62 18.64 -11.21
N ARG A 200 4.39 17.49 -11.85
CA ARG A 200 4.75 16.17 -11.30
C ARG A 200 6.25 16.09 -11.05
N LEU A 201 6.63 15.67 -9.85
CA LEU A 201 8.01 15.35 -9.51
C LEU A 201 8.36 13.98 -10.10
N ARG A 202 9.10 13.99 -11.21
CA ARG A 202 9.59 12.78 -11.88
C ARG A 202 10.65 12.08 -11.03
N ILE A 203 10.80 10.76 -11.20
CA ILE A 203 11.80 9.97 -10.47
C ILE A 203 13.22 10.42 -10.85
N ASP A 204 13.42 10.81 -12.11
CA ASP A 204 14.69 11.31 -12.66
C ASP A 204 14.80 12.84 -12.72
N ASP A 205 13.97 13.58 -11.97
CA ASP A 205 14.04 15.05 -11.94
C ASP A 205 15.40 15.51 -11.37
N ALA A 206 16.08 16.40 -12.10
CA ALA A 206 17.41 16.89 -11.75
C ALA A 206 17.47 17.63 -10.41
N ALA A 207 16.32 18.13 -9.91
CA ALA A 207 16.25 18.72 -8.58
C ALA A 207 16.60 17.71 -7.47
N LEU A 208 16.48 16.41 -7.73
CA LEU A 208 16.78 15.32 -6.80
C LEU A 208 18.25 14.90 -6.81
N ASP A 209 18.99 15.20 -7.88
CA ASP A 209 20.40 14.81 -8.06
C ASP A 209 21.28 15.09 -6.83
N PRO A 210 21.17 16.25 -6.13
CA PRO A 210 21.98 16.52 -4.95
C PRO A 210 21.78 15.53 -3.79
N VAL A 211 20.57 15.00 -3.61
CA VAL A 211 20.26 14.00 -2.58
C VAL A 211 20.93 12.67 -2.93
N TRP A 212 20.93 12.28 -4.21
CA TRP A 212 21.56 11.04 -4.66
C TRP A 212 23.09 11.10 -4.58
N GLU A 213 23.68 12.23 -4.95
CA GLU A 213 25.12 12.47 -4.78
C GLU A 213 25.53 12.50 -3.30
N ALA A 214 24.68 13.03 -2.42
CA ALA A 214 24.90 12.95 -0.98
C ALA A 214 24.88 11.48 -0.49
N CYS A 215 23.93 10.66 -0.96
CA CYS A 215 23.88 9.24 -0.62
C CYS A 215 25.16 8.51 -1.08
N ALA A 216 25.64 8.76 -2.31
CA ALA A 216 26.92 8.22 -2.79
C ALA A 216 28.11 8.65 -1.93
N ARG A 217 28.19 9.94 -1.58
CA ARG A 217 29.24 10.49 -0.71
C ARG A 217 29.24 9.83 0.67
N LEU A 218 28.06 9.62 1.24
CA LEU A 218 27.87 8.99 2.55
C LEU A 218 27.98 7.46 2.50
N ARG A 219 28.02 6.86 1.29
CA ARG A 219 28.07 5.42 1.03
C ARG A 219 26.90 4.67 1.67
N ILE A 220 25.70 5.22 1.52
CA ILE A 220 24.47 4.64 2.05
C ILE A 220 23.56 4.18 0.91
N PRO A 221 22.85 3.04 1.05
CA PRO A 221 21.92 2.56 0.06
C PRO A 221 20.64 3.40 0.03
N VAL A 222 19.98 3.40 -1.13
CA VAL A 222 18.66 4.01 -1.33
C VAL A 222 17.66 2.93 -1.73
N PHE A 223 16.54 2.86 -1.02
CA PHE A 223 15.43 1.98 -1.33
C PHE A 223 14.23 2.79 -1.81
N ILE A 224 13.83 2.57 -3.06
CA ILE A 224 12.71 3.26 -3.73
C ILE A 224 11.67 2.21 -4.15
N HIS A 225 10.42 2.45 -3.78
CA HIS A 225 9.28 1.76 -4.35
C HIS A 225 8.83 2.54 -5.59
N THR A 226 8.80 1.87 -6.74
CA THR A 226 8.34 2.48 -7.99
C THR A 226 7.19 1.67 -8.56
N ALA A 227 6.11 2.37 -8.91
CA ALA A 227 4.92 1.83 -9.54
C ALA A 227 4.18 0.76 -8.70
N ASP A 228 3.29 0.03 -9.37
CA ASP A 228 2.39 -1.01 -8.90
C ASP A 228 2.26 -2.04 -10.04
N PRO A 229 1.46 -3.13 -9.92
CA PRO A 229 1.22 -4.03 -11.04
C PRO A 229 0.80 -3.29 -12.32
N GLN A 230 1.39 -3.65 -13.46
CA GLN A 230 1.20 -2.95 -14.74
C GLN A 230 -0.27 -2.91 -15.16
N GLU A 231 -1.07 -3.89 -14.74
CA GLU A 231 -2.51 -3.99 -14.99
C GLU A 231 -3.32 -2.83 -14.40
N PHE A 232 -2.75 -2.07 -13.45
CA PHE A 232 -3.40 -0.90 -12.85
C PHE A 232 -3.48 0.28 -13.84
N TRP A 233 -2.69 0.26 -14.92
CA TRP A 233 -2.72 1.19 -16.04
C TRP A 233 -3.53 0.68 -17.24
N GLN A 234 -4.00 -0.56 -17.20
CA GLN A 234 -4.75 -1.18 -18.31
C GLN A 234 -6.26 -0.96 -18.14
N PRO A 235 -7.04 -1.08 -19.23
CA PRO A 235 -8.50 -1.08 -19.13
C PRO A 235 -8.99 -2.07 -18.07
N ILE A 236 -9.96 -1.65 -17.26
CA ILE A 236 -10.55 -2.48 -16.21
C ILE A 236 -11.71 -3.27 -16.83
N ASP A 237 -11.35 -4.18 -17.73
CA ASP A 237 -12.28 -5.10 -18.39
C ASP A 237 -12.17 -6.52 -17.79
N TYR A 238 -12.94 -7.46 -18.33
CA TYR A 238 -12.97 -8.84 -17.82
C TYR A 238 -11.77 -9.70 -18.25
N ARG A 239 -10.81 -9.12 -18.98
CA ARG A 239 -9.53 -9.74 -19.34
C ARG A 239 -8.40 -9.28 -18.41
N ASN A 240 -8.58 -8.16 -17.72
CA ASN A 240 -7.66 -7.67 -16.70
C ASN A 240 -7.70 -8.60 -15.47
N GLU A 241 -6.58 -9.28 -15.18
CA GLU A 241 -6.47 -10.21 -14.04
C GLU A 241 -6.64 -9.52 -12.68
N ARG A 242 -6.42 -8.19 -12.61
CA ARG A 242 -6.62 -7.35 -11.43
C ARG A 242 -8.02 -6.76 -11.36
N TRP A 243 -8.96 -7.14 -12.23
CA TRP A 243 -10.32 -6.58 -12.25
C TRP A 243 -10.96 -6.53 -10.85
N LEU A 244 -10.94 -7.64 -10.10
CA LEU A 244 -11.57 -7.69 -8.77
C LEU A 244 -10.89 -6.73 -7.80
N GLU A 245 -9.56 -6.72 -7.79
CA GLU A 245 -8.76 -5.82 -6.95
C GLU A 245 -9.04 -4.35 -7.28
N LEU A 246 -9.05 -3.98 -8.56
CA LEU A 246 -9.35 -2.64 -9.02
C LEU A 246 -10.82 -2.25 -8.81
N ALA A 247 -11.74 -3.21 -8.84
CA ALA A 247 -13.15 -3.01 -8.53
C ALA A 247 -13.38 -2.76 -7.02
N LEU A 248 -12.55 -3.36 -6.16
CA LEU A 248 -12.59 -3.18 -4.70
C LEU A 248 -11.80 -1.95 -4.23
N PHE A 249 -10.74 -1.57 -4.94
CA PHE A 249 -9.84 -0.49 -4.52
C PHE A 249 -9.65 0.54 -5.65
N PRO A 250 -10.57 1.50 -5.80
CA PRO A 250 -10.46 2.51 -6.86
C PRO A 250 -9.19 3.35 -6.83
N GLY A 251 -8.60 3.55 -5.64
CA GLY A 251 -7.33 4.26 -5.49
C GLY A 251 -6.10 3.52 -6.06
N ARG A 252 -6.28 2.29 -6.54
CA ARG A 252 -5.26 1.51 -7.27
C ARG A 252 -5.38 1.65 -8.80
N ARG A 253 -6.30 2.48 -9.29
CA ARG A 253 -6.49 2.71 -10.73
C ARG A 253 -5.63 3.89 -11.17
N TYR A 254 -4.85 3.72 -12.24
CA TYR A 254 -3.97 4.77 -12.78
C TYR A 254 -4.37 5.17 -14.19
N PRO A 255 -5.46 5.96 -14.34
CA PRO A 255 -5.90 6.37 -15.64
C PRO A 255 -4.91 7.37 -16.29
N PRO A 256 -4.68 7.28 -17.61
CA PRO A 256 -3.59 7.97 -18.30
C PRO A 256 -3.74 9.49 -18.35
N GLU A 257 -4.94 10.03 -18.13
CA GLU A 257 -5.18 11.47 -18.06
C GLU A 257 -4.72 12.10 -16.72
N GLN A 258 -4.44 11.28 -15.70
CA GLN A 258 -4.00 11.72 -14.37
C GLN A 258 -2.60 11.26 -14.00
N PHE A 259 -2.18 10.10 -14.50
CA PHE A 259 -0.93 9.46 -14.09
C PHE A 259 0.00 9.20 -15.28
N PRO A 260 1.33 9.19 -15.07
CA PRO A 260 2.27 8.70 -16.07
C PRO A 260 1.99 7.24 -16.41
N SER A 261 2.39 6.79 -17.59
CA SER A 261 2.34 5.36 -17.93
C SER A 261 3.33 4.55 -17.09
N PHE A 262 3.10 3.25 -16.99
CA PHE A 262 4.04 2.32 -16.34
C PHE A 262 5.43 2.41 -16.97
N GLU A 263 5.51 2.43 -18.30
CA GLU A 263 6.75 2.50 -19.07
C GLU A 263 7.49 3.83 -18.84
N GLN A 264 6.76 4.93 -18.65
CA GLN A 264 7.35 6.20 -18.26
C GLN A 264 8.00 6.10 -16.88
N LEU A 265 7.33 5.55 -15.88
CA LEU A 265 7.91 5.35 -14.54
C LEU A 265 9.16 4.45 -14.58
N MET A 266 9.13 3.36 -15.35
CA MET A 266 10.30 2.48 -15.51
C MET A 266 11.47 3.22 -16.19
N THR A 267 11.17 4.02 -17.22
CA THR A 267 12.18 4.82 -17.91
C THR A 267 12.82 5.87 -16.99
N GLU A 268 12.00 6.58 -16.20
CA GLU A 268 12.50 7.54 -15.22
C GLU A 268 13.38 6.85 -14.17
N ARG A 269 12.96 5.70 -13.62
CA ARG A 269 13.79 4.90 -12.70
C ARG A 269 15.14 4.51 -13.34
N ASP A 270 15.11 3.99 -14.56
CA ASP A 270 16.33 3.53 -15.23
C ASP A 270 17.28 4.70 -15.57
N ASN A 271 16.73 5.88 -15.87
CA ASN A 271 17.50 7.11 -16.03
C ASN A 271 18.18 7.55 -14.74
N LEU A 272 17.46 7.51 -13.62
CA LEU A 272 18.00 7.79 -12.30
C LEU A 272 19.20 6.88 -12.00
N LEU A 273 19.02 5.56 -12.15
CA LEU A 273 20.08 4.57 -11.89
C LEU A 273 21.30 4.78 -12.79
N ARG A 274 21.09 5.09 -14.08
CA ARG A 274 22.17 5.36 -15.02
C ARG A 274 22.96 6.62 -14.67
N ARG A 275 22.28 7.65 -14.14
CA ARG A 275 22.89 8.93 -13.78
C ARG A 275 23.69 8.86 -12.49
N HIS A 276 23.27 8.01 -11.55
CA HIS A 276 23.92 7.87 -10.23
C HIS A 276 24.46 6.45 -9.99
N PRO A 277 25.42 5.96 -10.78
CA PRO A 277 25.93 4.59 -10.67
C PRO A 277 26.78 4.33 -9.40
N ARG A 278 27.04 5.37 -8.60
CA ARG A 278 27.84 5.30 -7.36
C ARG A 278 26.99 5.37 -6.09
N THR A 279 25.69 5.49 -6.23
CA THR A 279 24.70 5.39 -5.15
C THR A 279 24.17 3.97 -5.13
#